data_AF-K0T9U6-F1
#
_entry.id   AF-K0T9U6-F1
#
_cell.length_a   1.000
_cell.length_b   1.000
_cell.length_c   1.000
_cell.angle_alpha   90.00
_cell.angle_beta   90.00
_cell.angle_gamma   90.00
#
_symmetry.space_group_name_H-M   'P 1'
#
loop_
_entity.id
_entity.type
_entity.pdbx_description
1 polymer ?
#
loop_
_entity_poly.entity_id
_entity_poly.type
_entity_poly.pdbx_seq_one_letter_code
_entity_poly.pdbx_strand_id
1 'polypeptide(L)'
;MVVDRKEAFATQSSDVKLSKIGALYDIDGDGKLDKEEQAMRDMDKSGRGFLTNDKVYTLMQEHFAMERKFMRSKRVIFGLVALVILLCLSNLGTSIAAAYLSKDTKTSAESNLIDKRTGEAVGTETIAESLELRRVTRPDSEGRRRLCTTDGGELDCDVEESTLLLDTRACRRVLRRCKKGQGVNLVLKLSSGMEDSTSICPLSNGQVSATRRSSFKNSNNDEIVITPVDDGCEIGGLVRDEGKFCDVSAECRGDLLCSSDSEEDVKMCQGRCGRLRFASFMRDVCQDECAQKKCTKATDEVGALIR
;
A
#
# COMPACT_ATOMS: atom_id res chain seq x y z
N MET A 1 35.92 -26.99 7.87
CA MET A 1 36.96 -27.75 8.58
C MET A 1 37.81 -26.76 9.37
N VAL A 2 37.50 -26.58 10.64
CA VAL A 2 38.48 -26.24 11.69
C VAL A 2 37.95 -26.96 12.92
N VAL A 3 38.64 -28.03 13.27
CA VAL A 3 38.45 -28.83 14.49
C VAL A 3 39.39 -28.26 15.54
N ASP A 4 39.06 -28.55 16.80
CA ASP A 4 39.86 -28.38 18.02
C ASP A 4 39.63 -27.10 18.83
N ARG A 5 38.94 -27.28 19.97
CA ARG A 5 39.67 -27.41 21.24
C ARG A 5 38.81 -28.15 22.27
N LYS A 6 39.14 -29.42 22.53
CA LYS A 6 38.73 -30.12 23.75
C LYS A 6 39.54 -29.55 24.91
N GLU A 7 38.90 -28.89 25.85
CA GLU A 7 39.46 -28.70 27.19
C GLU A 7 38.88 -29.79 28.10
N ALA A 8 39.67 -30.84 28.30
CA ALA A 8 39.47 -31.78 29.38
C ALA A 8 39.86 -31.09 30.68
N PHE A 9 38.87 -30.57 31.40
CA PHE A 9 39.06 -30.10 32.77
C PHE A 9 39.20 -31.33 33.67
N ALA A 10 40.45 -31.70 33.94
CA ALA A 10 40.78 -32.71 34.95
C ALA A 10 40.40 -32.16 36.32
N THR A 11 39.28 -32.63 36.88
CA THR A 11 38.88 -32.31 38.25
C THR A 11 39.85 -33.00 39.20
N GLN A 12 40.84 -32.25 39.69
CA GLN A 12 41.65 -32.66 40.83
C GLN A 12 40.74 -32.90 42.03
N SER A 13 40.62 -34.16 42.45
CA SER A 13 39.89 -34.56 43.65
C SER A 13 40.72 -34.16 44.87
N SER A 14 40.45 -32.99 45.43
CA SER A 14 40.85 -32.69 46.80
C SER A 14 39.98 -33.52 47.74
N ASP A 15 40.58 -34.42 48.51
CA ASP A 15 39.95 -35.17 49.61
C ASP A 15 39.50 -34.21 50.72
N VAL A 16 38.38 -33.54 50.49
CA VAL A 16 37.65 -32.83 51.55
C VAL A 16 36.88 -33.90 52.29
N LYS A 17 37.41 -34.33 53.45
CA LYS A 17 36.72 -35.30 54.30
C LYS A 17 35.30 -34.81 54.60
N LEU A 18 34.30 -35.56 54.14
CA LEU A 18 32.89 -35.33 54.45
C LEU A 18 32.71 -35.25 55.96
N SER A 19 31.86 -34.31 56.41
CA SER A 19 31.44 -34.24 57.80
C SER A 19 30.77 -35.56 58.23
N LYS A 20 30.89 -35.96 59.50
CA LYS A 20 30.32 -37.22 60.03
C LYS A 20 28.84 -37.42 59.69
N ILE A 21 28.06 -36.33 59.58
CA ILE A 21 26.64 -36.37 59.20
C ILE A 21 26.48 -36.46 57.67
N GLY A 22 27.35 -35.81 56.88
CA GLY A 22 27.33 -35.93 55.42
C GLY A 22 27.64 -37.34 54.93
N ALA A 23 28.52 -38.07 55.63
CA ALA A 23 28.81 -39.47 55.32
C ALA A 23 27.62 -40.44 55.55
N LEU A 24 26.55 -39.99 56.24
CA LEU A 24 25.31 -40.77 56.38
C LEU A 24 24.36 -40.60 55.19
N TYR A 25 24.60 -39.60 54.35
CA TYR A 25 23.82 -39.29 53.15
C TYR A 25 24.52 -39.72 51.84
N ASP A 26 25.78 -40.14 51.94
CA ASP A 26 26.58 -40.73 50.87
C ASP A 26 26.11 -42.18 50.68
N ILE A 27 25.23 -42.42 49.70
CA ILE A 27 24.56 -43.70 49.47
C ILE A 27 25.45 -44.62 48.65
N ASP A 28 26.22 -44.08 47.71
CA ASP A 28 27.09 -44.85 46.83
C ASP A 28 28.52 -45.04 47.36
N GLY A 29 28.87 -44.33 48.44
CA GLY A 29 30.12 -44.47 49.19
C GLY A 29 31.31 -43.85 48.48
N ASP A 30 31.09 -42.90 47.56
CA ASP A 30 32.13 -42.29 46.74
C ASP A 30 32.92 -41.19 47.48
N GLY A 31 32.51 -40.86 48.72
CA GLY A 31 33.16 -39.86 49.55
C GLY A 31 32.81 -38.42 49.16
N LYS A 32 31.82 -38.21 48.30
CA LYS A 32 31.23 -36.92 47.94
C LYS A 32 29.70 -37.00 48.12
N LEU A 33 29.04 -35.87 47.95
CA LEU A 33 27.58 -35.82 47.92
C LEU A 33 27.22 -35.27 46.55
N ASP A 34 26.47 -36.05 45.78
CA ASP A 34 25.89 -35.55 44.54
C ASP A 34 24.80 -34.48 44.82
N LYS A 35 24.17 -33.93 43.78
CA LYS A 35 23.22 -32.83 43.96
C LYS A 35 21.97 -33.29 44.72
N GLU A 36 21.62 -34.56 44.57
CA GLU A 36 20.46 -35.21 45.14
C GLU A 36 20.71 -35.55 46.62
N GLU A 37 21.87 -36.12 46.94
CA GLU A 37 22.34 -36.41 48.29
C GLU A 37 22.61 -35.14 49.11
N GLN A 38 23.16 -34.11 48.46
CA GLN A 38 23.33 -32.80 49.09
C GLN A 38 21.97 -32.14 49.38
N ALA A 39 21.01 -32.24 48.47
CA ALA A 39 19.65 -31.76 48.71
C ALA A 39 18.98 -32.52 49.86
N MET A 40 19.16 -33.85 49.94
CA MET A 40 18.69 -34.66 51.07
C MET A 40 19.30 -34.19 52.39
N ARG A 41 20.61 -33.97 52.42
CA ARG A 41 21.30 -33.43 53.60
C ARG A 41 20.80 -32.04 53.99
N ASP A 42 20.59 -31.14 53.03
CA ASP A 42 20.13 -29.77 53.30
C ASP A 42 18.68 -29.73 53.82
N MET A 43 17.89 -30.75 53.49
CA MET A 43 16.55 -30.93 54.04
C MET A 43 16.53 -31.47 55.48
N ASP A 44 17.60 -32.12 55.94
CA ASP A 44 17.78 -32.52 57.34
C ASP A 44 18.33 -31.38 58.20
N LYS A 45 17.44 -30.43 58.51
CA LYS A 45 17.73 -29.33 59.45
C LYS A 45 18.00 -29.81 60.88
N SER A 46 17.70 -31.06 61.19
CA SER A 46 17.91 -31.64 62.52
C SER A 46 19.27 -32.32 62.69
N GLY A 47 20.03 -32.52 61.61
CA GLY A 47 21.37 -33.12 61.65
C GLY A 47 21.39 -34.55 62.20
N ARG A 48 20.31 -35.29 61.99
CA ARG A 48 20.12 -36.67 62.49
C ARG A 48 20.66 -37.73 61.53
N GLY A 49 20.95 -37.37 60.28
CA GLY A 49 21.49 -38.31 59.29
C GLY A 49 20.45 -39.20 58.63
N PHE A 50 19.16 -38.84 58.74
CA PHE A 50 18.07 -39.47 57.99
C PHE A 50 16.90 -38.48 57.81
N LEU A 51 16.14 -38.61 56.71
CA LEU A 51 14.91 -37.84 56.51
C LEU A 51 13.73 -38.53 57.21
N THR A 52 12.86 -37.75 57.83
CA THR A 52 11.57 -38.25 58.33
C THR A 52 10.62 -38.55 57.16
N ASN A 53 9.70 -39.49 57.37
CA ASN A 53 8.74 -39.91 56.35
C ASN A 53 7.96 -38.70 55.75
N ASP A 54 7.62 -37.71 56.59
CA ASP A 54 6.96 -36.48 56.15
C ASP A 54 7.77 -35.69 55.11
N LYS A 55 9.11 -35.64 55.25
CA LYS A 55 10.00 -34.93 54.33
C LYS A 55 10.20 -35.69 53.02
N VAL A 56 10.26 -37.01 53.10
CA VAL A 56 10.27 -37.87 51.92
C VAL A 56 8.96 -37.74 51.13
N TYR A 57 7.83 -37.65 51.84
CA TYR A 57 6.52 -37.45 51.21
C TYR A 57 6.40 -36.08 50.51
N THR A 58 6.94 -35.01 51.11
CA THR A 58 6.96 -33.69 50.45
C THR A 58 7.80 -33.69 49.17
N LEU A 59 8.95 -34.37 49.16
CA LEU A 59 9.76 -34.50 47.95
C LEU A 59 9.01 -35.26 46.85
N MET A 60 8.36 -36.36 47.21
CA MET A 60 7.61 -37.16 46.25
C MET A 60 6.43 -36.37 45.65
N GLN A 61 5.74 -35.55 46.45
CA GLN A 61 4.70 -34.64 45.96
C GLN A 61 5.26 -33.58 45.02
N GLU A 62 6.43 -33.01 45.31
CA GLU A 62 7.08 -32.02 44.44
C GLU A 62 7.50 -32.63 43.09
N HIS A 63 8.03 -33.86 43.08
CA HIS A 63 8.34 -34.59 41.86
C HIS A 63 7.08 -34.82 40.99
N PHE A 64 5.97 -35.29 41.57
CA PHE A 64 4.73 -35.47 40.82
C PHE A 64 4.09 -34.16 40.34
N ALA A 65 4.28 -33.05 41.07
CA ALA A 65 3.82 -31.73 40.64
C ALA A 65 4.66 -31.20 39.46
N MET A 66 5.95 -31.50 39.43
CA MET A 66 6.85 -31.11 38.36
C MET A 66 6.57 -31.88 37.06
N GLU A 67 6.34 -33.19 37.14
CA GLU A 67 5.97 -34.02 35.97
C GLU A 67 4.68 -33.54 35.29
N ARG A 68 3.65 -33.16 36.07
CA ARG A 68 2.39 -32.63 35.51
C ARG A 68 2.58 -31.33 34.74
N LYS A 69 3.52 -30.47 35.17
CA LYS A 69 3.85 -29.22 34.46
C LYS A 69 4.54 -29.52 33.14
N PHE A 70 5.46 -30.48 33.11
CA PHE A 70 6.12 -30.89 31.86
C PHE A 70 5.15 -31.52 30.86
N MET A 71 4.14 -32.26 31.31
CA MET A 71 3.12 -32.83 30.42
C MET A 71 2.21 -31.76 29.77
N ARG A 72 1.84 -30.73 30.53
CA ARG A 72 1.09 -29.59 29.96
C ARG A 72 1.93 -28.80 28.97
N SER A 73 3.19 -28.51 29.29
CA SER A 73 4.09 -27.78 28.39
C SER A 73 4.38 -28.56 27.10
N LYS A 74 4.58 -29.89 27.18
CA LYS A 74 4.74 -30.75 25.99
C LYS A 74 3.53 -30.64 25.06
N ARG A 75 2.30 -30.69 25.58
CA ARG A 75 1.08 -30.56 24.76
C ARG A 75 0.99 -29.21 24.05
N VAL A 76 1.38 -28.12 24.71
CA VAL A 76 1.41 -26.77 24.11
C VAL A 76 2.46 -26.69 23.00
N ILE A 77 3.66 -27.22 23.24
CA ILE A 77 4.75 -27.23 22.25
C ILE A 77 4.35 -28.05 21.01
N PHE A 78 3.76 -29.23 21.18
CA PHE A 78 3.27 -30.04 20.06
C PHE A 78 2.17 -29.31 19.27
N GLY A 79 1.26 -28.61 19.94
CA GLY A 79 0.25 -27.78 19.28
C GLY A 79 0.86 -26.64 18.46
N LEU A 80 1.89 -25.98 18.98
CA LEU A 80 2.58 -24.88 18.31
C LEU A 80 3.36 -25.37 17.08
N VAL A 81 4.05 -26.51 17.19
CA VAL A 81 4.74 -27.15 16.05
C VAL A 81 3.75 -27.55 14.95
N ALA A 82 2.62 -28.16 15.30
CA ALA A 82 1.59 -28.52 14.33
C ALA A 82 1.00 -27.30 13.62
N LEU A 83 0.78 -26.20 14.36
CA LEU A 83 0.29 -24.95 13.80
C LEU A 83 1.29 -24.31 12.83
N VAL A 84 2.59 -24.33 13.15
CA VAL A 84 3.65 -23.84 12.24
C VAL A 84 3.69 -24.66 10.96
N ILE A 85 3.62 -26.00 11.05
CA ILE A 85 3.59 -26.86 9.86
C ILE A 85 2.36 -26.55 8.99
N LEU A 86 1.19 -26.36 9.58
CA LEU A 86 -0.03 -25.98 8.86
C LEU A 86 0.13 -24.63 8.16
N LEU A 87 0.75 -23.66 8.83
CA LEU A 87 1.04 -22.34 8.26
C LEU A 87 2.00 -22.44 7.06
N CYS A 88 3.05 -23.27 7.17
CA CYS A 88 3.98 -23.55 6.07
C CYS A 88 3.28 -24.22 4.89
N LEU A 89 2.39 -25.18 5.13
CA LEU A 89 1.62 -25.85 4.07
C LEU A 89 0.65 -24.88 3.37
N SER A 90 0.06 -23.93 4.10
CA SER A 90 -0.78 -22.88 3.51
C SER A 90 0.00 -21.96 2.59
N ASN A 91 1.19 -21.50 3.03
CA ASN A 91 2.08 -20.67 2.22
C ASN A 91 2.63 -21.42 0.99
N LEU A 92 2.86 -22.74 1.13
CA LEU A 92 3.28 -23.57 0.01
C LEU A 92 2.13 -23.78 -1.00
N GLY A 93 0.90 -24.02 -0.53
CA GLY A 93 -0.27 -24.20 -1.38
C GLY A 93 -0.60 -22.97 -2.22
N THR A 94 -0.54 -21.78 -1.63
CA THR A 94 -0.73 -20.50 -2.36
C THR A 94 0.35 -20.28 -3.42
N SER A 95 1.62 -20.60 -3.10
CA SER A 95 2.74 -20.50 -4.05
C SER A 95 2.59 -21.47 -5.22
N ILE A 96 2.16 -22.72 -4.98
CA ILE A 96 1.92 -23.71 -6.05
C ILE A 96 0.72 -23.30 -6.92
N ALA A 97 -0.36 -22.81 -6.32
CA ALA A 97 -1.52 -22.32 -7.07
C ALA A 97 -1.12 -21.13 -7.97
N ALA A 98 -0.35 -20.17 -7.45
CA ALA A 98 0.17 -19.05 -8.22
C ALA A 98 1.10 -19.50 -9.36
N ALA A 99 1.98 -20.47 -9.11
CA ALA A 99 2.88 -21.02 -10.13
C ALA A 99 2.12 -21.78 -11.23
N TYR A 100 1.09 -22.53 -10.88
CA TYR A 100 0.23 -23.22 -11.85
C TYR A 100 -0.53 -22.21 -12.72
N LEU A 101 -1.15 -21.18 -12.12
CA LEU A 101 -1.82 -20.11 -12.87
C LEU A 101 -0.85 -19.35 -13.78
N SER A 102 0.39 -19.12 -13.34
CA SER A 102 1.42 -18.42 -14.11
C SER A 102 1.94 -19.27 -15.29
N LYS A 103 1.92 -20.60 -15.17
CA LYS A 103 2.34 -21.49 -16.26
C LYS A 103 1.39 -21.42 -17.44
N ASP A 104 0.10 -21.32 -17.18
CA ASP A 104 -0.93 -21.35 -18.23
C ASP A 104 -1.42 -19.95 -18.63
N THR A 105 -0.82 -18.88 -18.10
CA THR A 105 -1.10 -17.50 -18.53
C THR A 105 0.08 -16.91 -19.30
N LYS A 106 -0.22 -16.14 -20.36
CA LYS A 106 0.76 -15.29 -21.07
C LYS A 106 0.26 -13.87 -21.13
N THR A 107 1.18 -12.90 -21.10
CA THR A 107 0.83 -11.50 -21.39
C THR A 107 0.65 -11.33 -22.88
N SER A 108 -0.55 -10.92 -23.31
CA SER A 108 -0.79 -10.50 -24.69
C SER A 108 -0.03 -9.20 -25.00
N ALA A 109 0.14 -8.87 -26.29
CA ALA A 109 0.63 -7.56 -26.73
C ALA A 109 -0.20 -6.37 -26.19
N GLU A 110 -1.39 -6.66 -25.66
CA GLU A 110 -2.30 -5.71 -25.01
C GLU A 110 -2.21 -5.70 -23.47
N SER A 111 -1.14 -6.21 -22.87
CA SER A 111 -0.91 -6.27 -21.41
C SER A 111 -1.97 -7.04 -20.59
N ASN A 112 -2.86 -7.79 -21.24
CA ASN A 112 -3.82 -8.67 -20.58
C ASN A 112 -3.22 -10.06 -20.36
N LEU A 113 -3.52 -10.68 -19.22
CA LEU A 113 -3.23 -12.09 -18.98
C LEU A 113 -4.26 -12.95 -19.74
N ILE A 114 -3.77 -13.75 -20.68
CA ILE A 114 -4.59 -14.68 -21.47
C ILE A 114 -4.15 -16.11 -21.18
N ASP A 115 -5.11 -17.01 -21.12
CA ASP A 115 -4.89 -18.46 -21.01
C ASP A 115 -4.19 -18.93 -22.29
N LYS A 116 -3.09 -19.69 -22.15
CA LYS A 116 -2.28 -20.22 -23.25
C LYS A 116 -3.04 -21.27 -24.07
N ARG A 117 -3.98 -21.99 -23.46
CA ARG A 117 -4.72 -23.12 -24.02
C ARG A 117 -6.03 -22.68 -24.67
N THR A 118 -6.81 -21.83 -24.02
CA THR A 118 -8.11 -21.38 -24.56
C THR A 118 -8.00 -20.05 -25.31
N GLY A 119 -6.95 -19.27 -25.08
CA GLY A 119 -6.83 -17.92 -25.61
C GLY A 119 -7.78 -16.92 -24.93
N GLU A 120 -8.52 -17.35 -23.91
CA GLU A 120 -9.46 -16.52 -23.17
C GLU A 120 -8.74 -15.63 -22.15
N ALA A 121 -9.31 -14.46 -21.88
CA ALA A 121 -8.79 -13.56 -20.87
C ALA A 121 -9.04 -14.18 -19.48
N VAL A 122 -7.96 -14.40 -18.72
CA VAL A 122 -8.08 -14.84 -17.33
C VAL A 122 -8.46 -13.63 -16.51
N GLY A 123 -9.56 -13.74 -15.76
CA GLY A 123 -10.12 -12.68 -14.92
C GLY A 123 -9.09 -12.14 -13.95
N THR A 124 -8.42 -11.08 -14.36
CA THR A 124 -7.65 -10.20 -13.49
C THR A 124 -8.62 -9.11 -13.05
N GLU A 125 -8.58 -8.73 -11.78
CA GLU A 125 -9.22 -7.49 -11.37
C GLU A 125 -8.74 -6.39 -12.31
N THR A 126 -9.68 -5.71 -12.96
CA THR A 126 -9.37 -4.71 -13.97
C THR A 126 -8.85 -3.47 -13.25
N ILE A 127 -7.54 -3.45 -12.98
CA ILE A 127 -6.86 -2.24 -12.52
C ILE A 127 -7.17 -1.15 -13.56
N ALA A 128 -7.81 -0.08 -13.10
CA ALA A 128 -8.12 1.06 -13.95
C ALA A 128 -6.80 1.64 -14.49
N GLU A 129 -6.69 1.73 -15.82
CA GLU A 129 -5.50 2.35 -16.44
C GLU A 129 -5.64 3.87 -16.35
N SER A 130 -4.64 4.53 -15.76
CA SER A 130 -4.52 5.98 -15.76
C SER A 130 -3.70 6.42 -16.98
N LEU A 131 -4.27 7.29 -17.81
CA LEU A 131 -3.55 7.89 -18.95
C LEU A 131 -3.50 9.41 -18.81
N GLU A 132 -2.32 9.97 -19.05
CA GLU A 132 -2.12 11.42 -18.99
C GLU A 132 -2.68 12.12 -20.23
N LEU A 133 -3.42 13.19 -19.99
CA LEU A 133 -3.89 14.13 -21.01
C LEU A 133 -2.87 15.24 -21.22
N ARG A 134 -2.72 15.65 -22.47
CA ARG A 134 -1.87 16.77 -22.85
C ARG A 134 -2.73 17.91 -23.35
N ARG A 135 -2.46 19.12 -22.87
CA ARG A 135 -3.08 20.33 -23.42
C ARG A 135 -2.32 20.76 -24.67
N VAL A 136 -3.03 20.98 -25.77
CA VAL A 136 -2.44 21.42 -27.04
C VAL A 136 -3.19 22.63 -27.57
N THR A 137 -2.50 23.49 -28.31
CA THR A 137 -3.15 24.58 -29.04
C THR A 137 -4.04 24.00 -30.14
N ARG A 138 -5.11 24.73 -30.50
CA ARG A 138 -5.83 24.46 -31.75
C ARG A 138 -4.84 24.48 -32.93
N PRO A 139 -5.12 23.67 -33.98
CA PRO A 139 -4.29 23.66 -35.17
C PRO A 139 -4.23 25.06 -35.78
N ASP A 140 -3.01 25.53 -36.04
CA ASP A 140 -2.78 26.78 -36.77
C ASP A 140 -3.25 26.67 -38.23
N SER A 141 -3.09 27.75 -39.02
CA SER A 141 -3.45 27.77 -40.45
C SER A 141 -2.74 26.68 -41.28
N GLU A 142 -1.69 26.06 -40.73
CA GLU A 142 -0.92 24.99 -41.35
C GLU A 142 -1.24 23.61 -40.75
N GLY A 143 -2.23 23.52 -39.86
CA GLY A 143 -2.68 22.29 -39.23
C GLY A 143 -1.79 21.79 -38.09
N ARG A 144 -0.79 22.57 -37.65
CA ARG A 144 0.16 22.16 -36.62
C ARG A 144 -0.40 22.47 -35.24
N ARG A 145 -0.37 21.47 -34.35
CA ARG A 145 -0.68 21.63 -32.92
C ARG A 145 0.63 21.75 -32.13
N ARG A 146 0.70 22.67 -31.17
CA ARG A 146 1.83 22.78 -30.23
C ARG A 146 1.39 22.30 -28.86
N LEU A 147 2.28 21.57 -28.18
CA LEU A 147 2.08 21.17 -26.80
C LEU A 147 2.17 22.42 -25.92
N CYS A 148 1.19 22.62 -25.04
CA CYS A 148 1.29 23.64 -24.00
C CYS A 148 2.32 23.18 -22.96
N THR A 149 3.38 23.96 -22.78
CA THR A 149 4.37 23.76 -21.72
C THR A 149 4.15 24.75 -20.60
N THR A 150 4.55 24.37 -19.39
CA THR A 150 4.51 25.27 -18.23
C THR A 150 5.90 25.86 -18.03
N ASP A 151 6.05 27.17 -18.17
CA ASP A 151 7.25 27.90 -17.80
C ASP A 151 6.91 28.88 -16.67
N GLY A 152 7.49 28.68 -15.49
CA GLY A 152 7.29 29.59 -14.35
C GLY A 152 5.89 29.57 -13.70
N GLY A 153 5.09 28.52 -13.95
CA GLY A 153 3.73 28.39 -13.40
C GLY A 153 2.62 28.94 -14.29
N GLU A 154 2.98 29.40 -15.50
CA GLU A 154 2.04 29.85 -16.54
C GLU A 154 2.16 28.94 -17.77
N LEU A 155 1.04 28.70 -18.45
CA LEU A 155 1.02 27.91 -19.68
C LEU A 155 1.48 28.79 -20.85
N ASP A 156 2.46 28.34 -21.62
CA ASP A 156 2.97 29.02 -22.83
C ASP A 156 2.01 28.87 -24.03
N CYS A 157 0.71 28.84 -23.78
CA CYS A 157 -0.30 28.71 -24.82
C CYS A 157 -1.57 29.46 -24.45
N ASP A 158 -2.30 29.91 -25.47
CA ASP A 158 -3.64 30.47 -25.27
C ASP A 158 -4.56 29.37 -24.75
N VAL A 159 -4.85 29.44 -23.46
CA VAL A 159 -5.57 28.38 -22.75
C VAL A 159 -7.05 28.37 -23.16
N GLU A 160 -7.61 29.51 -23.57
CA GLU A 160 -9.02 29.60 -24.03
C GLU A 160 -9.25 28.89 -25.37
N GLU A 161 -8.23 28.88 -26.24
CA GLU A 161 -8.26 28.17 -27.51
C GLU A 161 -7.64 26.76 -27.46
N SER A 162 -7.26 26.29 -26.27
CA SER A 162 -6.61 24.98 -26.11
C SER A 162 -7.60 23.81 -26.12
N THR A 163 -7.12 22.62 -26.48
CA THR A 163 -7.86 21.36 -26.38
C THR A 163 -7.06 20.29 -25.65
N LEU A 164 -7.75 19.28 -25.10
CA LEU A 164 -7.13 18.15 -24.42
C LEU A 164 -6.95 17.00 -25.40
N LEU A 165 -5.72 16.53 -25.57
CA LEU A 165 -5.33 15.51 -26.54
C LEU A 165 -4.75 14.27 -25.86
N LEU A 166 -5.14 13.10 -26.36
CA LEU A 166 -4.46 11.83 -26.14
C LEU A 166 -3.69 11.44 -27.40
N ASP A 167 -2.41 11.06 -27.24
CA ASP A 167 -1.59 10.50 -28.32
C ASP A 167 -2.28 9.29 -28.98
N THR A 168 -2.02 9.03 -30.27
CA THR A 168 -2.62 7.92 -31.04
C THR A 168 -2.59 6.56 -30.31
N ARG A 169 -1.48 6.24 -29.62
CA ARG A 169 -1.36 4.98 -28.86
C ARG A 169 -2.24 4.98 -27.61
N ALA A 170 -2.30 6.10 -26.89
CA ALA A 170 -3.12 6.25 -25.71
C ALA A 170 -4.61 6.21 -26.07
N CYS A 171 -5.03 6.93 -27.11
CA CYS A 171 -6.42 6.89 -27.55
C CYS A 171 -6.87 5.49 -27.94
N ARG A 172 -6.10 4.76 -28.78
CA ARG A 172 -6.48 3.38 -29.16
C ARG A 172 -6.62 2.46 -27.95
N ARG A 173 -5.83 2.64 -26.89
CA ARG A 173 -5.95 1.89 -25.64
C ARG A 173 -7.23 2.23 -24.90
N VAL A 174 -7.52 3.52 -24.70
CA VAL A 174 -8.75 4.00 -24.07
C VAL A 174 -9.98 3.41 -24.77
N LEU A 175 -10.06 3.59 -26.09
CA LEU A 175 -11.18 3.11 -26.90
C LEU A 175 -11.40 1.59 -26.76
N ARG A 176 -10.32 0.80 -26.74
CA ARG A 176 -10.39 -0.66 -26.57
C ARG A 176 -10.84 -1.05 -25.17
N ARG A 177 -10.28 -0.43 -24.13
CA ARG A 177 -10.62 -0.74 -22.73
C ARG A 177 -12.06 -0.37 -22.41
N CYS A 178 -12.50 0.80 -22.84
CA CYS A 178 -13.88 1.25 -22.69
C CYS A 178 -14.88 0.32 -23.38
N LYS A 179 -14.58 -0.16 -24.59
CA LYS A 179 -15.40 -1.18 -25.28
C LYS A 179 -15.47 -2.52 -24.55
N LYS A 180 -14.42 -2.89 -23.82
CA LYS A 180 -14.36 -4.11 -23.00
C LYS A 180 -15.00 -3.92 -21.62
N GLY A 181 -15.54 -2.74 -21.29
CA GLY A 181 -16.09 -2.43 -19.97
C GLY A 181 -15.03 -2.31 -18.87
N GLN A 182 -13.76 -2.13 -19.24
CA GLN A 182 -12.66 -1.98 -18.28
C GLN A 182 -12.57 -0.54 -17.76
N GLY A 183 -12.09 -0.40 -16.52
CA GLY A 183 -11.85 0.91 -15.90
C GLY A 183 -10.76 1.70 -16.63
N VAL A 184 -11.02 2.97 -16.91
CA VAL A 184 -10.04 3.91 -17.47
C VAL A 184 -10.22 5.26 -16.80
N ASN A 185 -9.09 5.81 -16.34
CA ASN A 185 -9.01 7.15 -15.76
C ASN A 185 -8.12 8.03 -16.65
N LEU A 186 -8.53 9.27 -16.84
CA LEU A 186 -7.73 10.29 -17.51
C LEU A 186 -7.17 11.24 -16.47
N VAL A 187 -5.86 11.47 -16.52
CA VAL A 187 -5.15 12.35 -15.59
C VAL A 187 -4.80 13.65 -16.33
N LEU A 188 -5.33 14.77 -15.85
CA LEU A 188 -5.00 16.10 -16.33
C LEU A 188 -3.99 16.73 -15.37
N LYS A 189 -2.82 17.10 -15.92
CA LYS A 189 -1.83 17.94 -15.22
C LYS A 189 -2.20 19.41 -15.43
N LEU A 190 -2.48 20.10 -14.34
CA LEU A 190 -2.75 21.54 -14.30
C LEU A 190 -1.46 22.35 -14.42
N SER A 191 -1.58 23.63 -14.77
CA SER A 191 -0.46 24.60 -14.78
C SER A 191 0.29 24.66 -13.44
N SER A 192 -0.42 24.44 -12.35
CA SER A 192 0.09 24.40 -10.97
C SER A 192 0.92 23.17 -10.61
N GLY A 193 1.00 22.18 -11.49
CA GLY A 193 1.62 20.88 -11.20
C GLY A 193 0.71 19.91 -10.45
N MET A 194 -0.53 20.32 -10.11
CA MET A 194 -1.52 19.41 -9.55
C MET A 194 -2.10 18.47 -10.61
N GLU A 195 -2.42 17.26 -10.19
CA GLU A 195 -3.04 16.24 -11.04
C GLU A 195 -4.49 16.03 -10.63
N ASP A 196 -5.37 15.99 -11.63
CA ASP A 196 -6.77 15.63 -11.44
C ASP A 196 -7.11 14.42 -12.28
N SER A 197 -7.86 13.49 -11.70
CA SER A 197 -8.15 12.19 -12.32
C SER A 197 -9.64 12.01 -12.51
N THR A 198 -10.07 11.90 -13.77
CA THR A 198 -11.47 11.67 -14.12
C THR A 198 -11.66 10.26 -14.66
N SER A 199 -12.59 9.52 -14.05
CA SER A 199 -12.99 8.21 -14.56
C SER A 199 -13.88 8.38 -15.79
N ILE A 200 -13.47 7.80 -16.92
CA ILE A 200 -14.25 7.84 -18.17
C ILE A 200 -14.98 6.54 -18.45
N CYS A 201 -14.45 5.41 -17.95
CA CYS A 201 -14.98 4.08 -18.16
C CYS A 201 -14.96 3.32 -16.83
N PRO A 202 -15.97 2.51 -16.51
CA PRO A 202 -17.00 1.96 -17.41
C PRO A 202 -18.08 2.96 -17.85
N LEU A 203 -18.67 2.69 -19.03
CA LEU A 203 -19.71 3.48 -19.66
C LEU A 203 -21.06 3.17 -19.01
N SER A 204 -21.84 4.20 -18.64
CA SER A 204 -23.24 4.02 -18.22
C SER A 204 -24.20 4.03 -19.41
N ASN A 205 -23.92 4.88 -20.41
CA ASN A 205 -24.72 5.00 -21.62
C ASN A 205 -23.86 5.46 -22.80
N GLY A 206 -24.25 5.08 -24.03
CA GLY A 206 -23.54 5.42 -25.26
C GLY A 206 -22.54 4.36 -25.71
N GLN A 207 -21.85 4.65 -26.81
CA GLN A 207 -20.83 3.77 -27.39
C GLN A 207 -19.64 4.58 -27.85
N VAL A 208 -18.46 3.97 -27.77
CA VAL A 208 -17.22 4.61 -28.21
C VAL A 208 -16.82 4.09 -29.58
N SER A 209 -16.57 5.00 -30.52
CA SER A 209 -16.09 4.71 -31.86
C SER A 209 -14.61 5.07 -32.01
N ALA A 210 -13.91 4.30 -32.84
CA ALA A 210 -12.50 4.56 -33.15
C ALA A 210 -12.29 5.53 -34.31
N THR A 211 -13.34 5.76 -35.10
CA THR A 211 -13.27 6.52 -36.37
C THR A 211 -14.23 7.70 -36.41
N ARG A 212 -15.15 7.79 -35.45
CA ARG A 212 -16.17 8.85 -35.41
C ARG A 212 -16.15 9.51 -34.04
N ARG A 213 -16.53 10.78 -34.01
CA ARG A 213 -16.85 11.50 -32.78
C ARG A 213 -17.90 10.70 -31.99
N SER A 214 -17.61 10.47 -30.72
CA SER A 214 -18.42 9.66 -29.82
C SER A 214 -18.77 10.49 -28.58
N SER A 215 -20.06 10.65 -28.29
CA SER A 215 -20.53 11.18 -27.01
C SER A 215 -21.12 10.03 -26.20
N PHE A 216 -20.69 9.90 -24.95
CA PHE A 216 -21.15 8.86 -24.03
C PHE A 216 -21.14 9.37 -22.60
N LYS A 217 -21.77 8.63 -21.69
CA LYS A 217 -21.78 8.94 -20.27
C LYS A 217 -20.95 7.96 -19.47
N ASN A 218 -20.13 8.47 -18.55
CA ASN A 218 -19.39 7.66 -17.59
C ASN A 218 -20.32 7.15 -16.46
N SER A 219 -19.76 6.42 -15.49
CA SER A 219 -20.49 5.95 -14.30
C SER A 219 -21.07 7.08 -13.43
N ASN A 220 -20.49 8.27 -13.50
CA ASN A 220 -20.91 9.45 -12.74
C ASN A 220 -21.96 10.28 -13.50
N ASN A 221 -22.43 9.80 -14.66
CA ASN A 221 -23.38 10.48 -15.55
C ASN A 221 -22.82 11.76 -16.20
N ASP A 222 -21.50 11.94 -16.23
CA ASP A 222 -20.82 13.01 -16.96
C ASP A 222 -20.79 12.68 -18.45
N GLU A 223 -21.12 13.66 -19.30
CA GLU A 223 -21.07 13.51 -20.75
C GLU A 223 -19.64 13.74 -21.25
N ILE A 224 -19.01 12.67 -21.74
CA ILE A 224 -17.65 12.67 -22.28
C ILE A 224 -17.72 12.58 -23.80
N VAL A 225 -16.96 13.44 -24.47
CA VAL A 225 -16.87 13.49 -25.93
C VAL A 225 -15.45 13.11 -26.35
N ILE A 226 -15.32 12.07 -27.17
CA ILE A 226 -14.05 11.67 -27.79
C ILE A 226 -14.14 11.93 -29.29
N THR A 227 -13.26 12.79 -29.80
CA THR A 227 -13.16 13.13 -31.23
C THR A 227 -11.83 12.61 -31.78
N PRO A 228 -11.83 11.59 -32.66
CA PRO A 228 -10.61 11.13 -33.32
C PRO A 228 -10.03 12.23 -34.23
N VAL A 229 -8.72 12.45 -34.14
CA VAL A 229 -7.93 13.39 -34.95
C VAL A 229 -6.66 12.68 -35.45
N ASP A 230 -5.95 13.26 -36.42
CA ASP A 230 -4.80 12.58 -37.05
C ASP A 230 -3.72 12.14 -36.05
N ASP A 231 -3.44 12.99 -35.05
CA ASP A 231 -2.42 12.73 -34.02
C ASP A 231 -2.95 12.04 -32.75
N GLY A 232 -4.21 11.57 -32.78
CA GLY A 232 -4.81 10.85 -31.66
C GLY A 232 -6.27 11.14 -31.44
N CYS A 233 -6.65 11.55 -30.23
CA CYS A 233 -8.04 11.88 -29.93
C CYS A 233 -8.14 13.09 -29.02
N GLU A 234 -9.01 14.01 -29.39
CA GLU A 234 -9.42 15.11 -28.54
C GLU A 234 -10.48 14.63 -27.55
N ILE A 235 -10.31 15.03 -26.29
CA ILE A 235 -11.21 14.70 -25.20
C ILE A 235 -11.90 15.98 -24.75
N GLY A 236 -13.23 15.96 -24.75
CA GLY A 236 -14.09 17.02 -24.26
C GLY A 236 -15.08 16.50 -23.23
N GLY A 237 -15.79 17.43 -22.58
CA GLY A 237 -16.78 17.10 -21.55
C GLY A 237 -16.20 16.78 -20.18
N LEU A 238 -14.89 17.02 -19.98
CA LEU A 238 -14.23 16.96 -18.68
C LEU A 238 -14.55 18.24 -17.89
N VAL A 239 -15.79 18.35 -17.43
CA VAL A 239 -16.25 19.46 -16.59
C VAL A 239 -16.00 19.18 -15.11
N ARG A 240 -15.69 20.23 -14.37
CA ARG A 240 -15.30 20.21 -12.96
C ARG A 240 -16.36 20.90 -12.10
N ASP A 241 -16.56 20.34 -10.92
CA ASP A 241 -17.50 20.88 -9.92
C ASP A 241 -16.90 22.07 -9.15
N GLU A 242 -17.76 22.75 -8.40
CA GLU A 242 -17.39 23.88 -7.54
C GLU A 242 -16.29 23.49 -6.53
N GLY A 243 -15.29 24.35 -6.38
CA GLY A 243 -14.13 24.16 -5.50
C GLY A 243 -13.00 23.30 -6.07
N LYS A 244 -13.15 22.73 -7.27
CA LYS A 244 -12.07 22.03 -7.97
C LYS A 244 -11.13 23.01 -8.66
N PHE A 245 -9.84 22.67 -8.71
CA PHE A 245 -8.83 23.46 -9.41
C PHE A 245 -9.08 23.48 -10.91
N CYS A 246 -8.78 24.58 -11.57
CA CYS A 246 -9.00 24.78 -13.00
C CYS A 246 -7.90 25.66 -13.60
N ASP A 247 -7.64 25.49 -14.90
CA ASP A 247 -6.82 26.46 -15.64
C ASP A 247 -7.71 27.45 -16.40
N VAL A 248 -8.87 27.00 -16.89
CA VAL A 248 -9.83 27.80 -17.70
C VAL A 248 -11.27 27.59 -17.29
N SER A 249 -12.10 28.61 -17.50
CA SER A 249 -13.53 28.58 -17.18
C SER A 249 -14.31 27.52 -17.97
N ALA A 250 -13.85 27.16 -19.17
CA ALA A 250 -14.47 26.09 -19.97
C ALA A 250 -14.37 24.69 -19.32
N GLU A 251 -13.47 24.51 -18.35
CA GLU A 251 -13.38 23.29 -17.55
C GLU A 251 -14.37 23.25 -16.40
N CYS A 252 -15.03 24.36 -16.07
CA CYS A 252 -15.96 24.44 -14.96
C CYS A 252 -17.40 24.14 -15.42
N ARG A 253 -18.17 23.48 -14.57
CA ARG A 253 -19.54 23.03 -14.88
C ARG A 253 -20.53 24.21 -14.85
N GLY A 254 -21.26 24.41 -15.95
CA GLY A 254 -22.36 25.38 -16.01
C GLY A 254 -21.88 26.82 -15.94
N ASP A 255 -22.42 27.60 -14.99
CA ASP A 255 -22.14 29.04 -14.81
C ASP A 255 -20.94 29.32 -13.87
N LEU A 256 -20.10 28.30 -13.63
CA LEU A 256 -18.90 28.42 -12.81
C LEU A 256 -17.78 29.07 -13.63
N LEU A 257 -17.06 30.01 -13.02
CA LEU A 257 -15.88 30.66 -13.59
C LEU A 257 -14.62 30.12 -12.92
N CYS A 258 -13.55 30.03 -13.70
CA CYS A 258 -12.24 29.69 -13.18
C CYS A 258 -11.57 30.95 -12.64
N SER A 259 -11.68 31.19 -11.33
CA SER A 259 -11.13 32.39 -10.69
C SER A 259 -10.25 32.03 -9.50
N SER A 260 -9.27 32.88 -9.22
CA SER A 260 -8.49 32.80 -7.97
C SER A 260 -9.30 33.43 -6.83
N ASP A 261 -9.11 32.90 -5.63
CA ASP A 261 -9.65 33.50 -4.41
C ASP A 261 -9.11 34.94 -4.22
N SER A 262 -9.82 35.77 -3.45
CA SER A 262 -9.40 37.16 -3.18
C SER A 262 -8.03 37.18 -2.48
N GLU A 263 -7.22 38.24 -2.68
CA GLU A 263 -5.92 38.34 -2.02
C GLU A 263 -5.99 38.20 -0.49
N GLU A 264 -7.10 38.65 0.11
CA GLU A 264 -7.34 38.53 1.55
C GLU A 264 -7.56 37.07 1.96
N ASP A 265 -8.35 36.32 1.19
CA ASP A 265 -8.60 34.90 1.41
C ASP A 265 -7.35 34.06 1.21
N VAL A 266 -6.55 34.38 0.18
CA VAL A 266 -5.26 33.73 -0.08
C VAL A 266 -4.31 33.95 1.12
N LYS A 267 -4.18 35.18 1.62
CA LYS A 267 -3.35 35.49 2.80
C LYS A 267 -3.86 34.79 4.05
N MET A 268 -5.17 34.73 4.25
CA MET A 268 -5.77 33.99 5.37
C MET A 268 -5.45 32.49 5.28
N CYS A 269 -5.58 31.91 4.09
CA CYS A 269 -5.28 30.51 3.81
C CYS A 269 -3.78 30.21 4.04
N GLN A 270 -2.88 31.00 3.46
CA GLN A 270 -1.43 30.87 3.64
C GLN A 270 -1.01 31.05 5.10
N GLY A 271 -1.67 31.96 5.82
CA GLY A 271 -1.48 32.16 7.26
C GLY A 271 -1.93 30.97 8.10
N ARG A 272 -2.98 30.25 7.69
CA ARG A 272 -3.39 28.98 8.31
C ARG A 272 -2.38 27.88 8.00
N CYS A 273 -1.99 27.71 6.74
CA CYS A 273 -0.96 26.75 6.32
C CYS A 273 0.36 26.95 7.07
N GLY A 274 0.79 28.21 7.27
CA GLY A 274 2.03 28.54 7.98
C GLY A 274 2.01 28.18 9.48
N ARG A 275 0.83 28.10 10.10
CA ARG A 275 0.65 27.69 11.51
C ARG A 275 0.61 26.17 11.68
N LEU A 276 0.42 25.42 10.60
CA LEU A 276 0.43 23.95 10.66
C LEU A 276 1.85 23.47 10.96
N ARG A 277 1.97 22.52 11.89
CA ARG A 277 3.24 21.86 12.25
C ARG A 277 3.61 20.78 11.22
N PHE A 278 3.67 21.17 9.96
CA PHE A 278 4.08 20.31 8.87
C PHE A 278 5.58 20.42 8.60
N ALA A 279 6.13 19.40 7.93
CA ALA A 279 7.42 19.52 7.26
C ALA A 279 7.37 20.68 6.26
N SER A 280 8.51 21.34 6.01
CA SER A 280 8.59 22.52 5.13
C SER A 280 7.93 22.27 3.77
N PHE A 281 8.25 21.16 3.13
CA PHE A 281 7.66 20.78 1.83
C PHE A 281 6.13 20.74 1.84
N MET A 282 5.51 20.17 2.87
CA MET A 282 4.04 20.08 2.98
C MET A 282 3.40 21.45 3.28
N ARG A 283 4.17 22.36 3.90
CA ARG A 283 3.73 23.74 4.10
C ARG A 283 3.74 24.51 2.78
N ASP A 284 4.79 24.32 1.98
CA ASP A 284 4.94 24.97 0.68
C ASP A 284 3.79 24.54 -0.25
N VAL A 285 3.52 23.22 -0.34
CA VAL A 285 2.37 22.69 -1.11
C VAL A 285 1.03 23.30 -0.65
N CYS A 286 0.80 23.39 0.67
CA CYS A 286 -0.42 24.00 1.21
C CYS A 286 -0.54 25.48 0.85
N GLN A 287 0.57 26.22 0.87
CA GLN A 287 0.59 27.65 0.52
C GLN A 287 0.39 27.86 -0.98
N ASP A 288 0.93 26.98 -1.81
CA ASP A 288 0.76 26.99 -3.25
C ASP A 288 -0.69 26.71 -3.62
N GLU A 289 -1.35 25.72 -2.99
CA GLU A 289 -2.77 25.39 -3.19
C GLU A 289 -3.71 26.57 -2.88
N CYS A 290 -3.34 27.44 -1.94
CA CYS A 290 -4.15 28.61 -1.58
C CYS A 290 -4.25 29.63 -2.72
N ALA A 291 -3.23 29.75 -3.57
CA ALA A 291 -3.19 30.74 -4.67
C ALA A 291 -3.79 30.22 -5.98
N GLN A 292 -4.28 28.97 -5.99
CA GLN A 292 -4.73 28.30 -7.21
C GLN A 292 -6.13 28.72 -7.61
N LYS A 293 -6.34 28.83 -8.93
CA LYS A 293 -7.66 29.08 -9.50
C LYS A 293 -8.56 27.86 -9.27
N LYS A 294 -9.81 28.12 -8.89
CA LYS A 294 -10.83 27.11 -8.66
C LYS A 294 -12.11 27.47 -9.40
N CYS A 295 -12.92 26.47 -9.69
CA CYS A 295 -14.26 26.68 -10.21
C CYS A 295 -15.12 27.26 -9.09
N THR A 296 -15.48 28.52 -9.21
CA THR A 296 -16.35 29.23 -8.26
C THR A 296 -17.53 29.80 -9.02
N LYS A 297 -18.66 30.00 -8.34
CA LYS A 297 -19.79 30.74 -8.96
C LYS A 297 -19.31 32.15 -9.24
N ALA A 298 -19.72 32.68 -10.39
CA ALA A 298 -19.63 34.12 -10.62
C ALA A 298 -20.33 34.80 -9.45
N THR A 299 -19.57 35.37 -8.52
CA THR A 299 -20.13 36.30 -7.56
C THR A 299 -20.64 37.48 -8.38
N ASP A 300 -21.87 37.93 -8.09
CA ASP A 300 -22.52 39.09 -8.72
C ASP A 300 -21.78 40.41 -8.39
N GLU A 301 -20.47 40.48 -8.61
CA GLU A 301 -19.64 41.68 -8.45
C GLU A 301 -19.21 42.28 -9.81
N VAL A 302 -19.93 41.95 -10.88
CA VAL A 302 -19.90 42.71 -12.15
C VAL A 302 -21.24 43.41 -12.37
N GLY A 303 -21.82 43.94 -11.29
CA GLY A 303 -22.92 44.91 -11.33
C GLY A 303 -22.46 46.38 -11.35
N ALA A 304 -21.15 46.66 -11.43
CA ALA A 304 -20.61 48.01 -11.17
C ALA A 304 -19.74 48.62 -12.29
N LEU A 305 -19.62 48.03 -13.48
CA LEU A 305 -18.83 48.60 -14.58
C LEU A 305 -19.49 48.55 -15.97
N ILE A 306 -20.80 48.37 -16.03
CA ILE A 306 -21.60 48.73 -17.22
C ILE A 306 -22.81 49.56 -16.77
N ARG A 307 -22.55 50.84 -16.52
CA ARG A 307 -23.52 51.93 -16.69
C ARG A 307 -22.80 53.10 -17.34
#